data_AF-A0A7X0SFT1-F1
#
_entry.id   AF-A0A7X0SFT1-F1
#
_cell.length_a   1.000
_cell.length_b   1.000
_cell.length_c   1.000
_cell.angle_alpha   90.00
_cell.angle_beta   90.00
_cell.angle_gamma   90.00
#
_symmetry.space_group_name_H-M   'P 1'
#
loop_
_entity.id
_entity.type
_entity.pdbx_description
1 polymer ?
#
loop_
_entity_poly.entity_id
_entity_poly.type
_entity_poly.pdbx_seq_one_letter_code
_entity_poly.pdbx_strand_id
1 'polypeptide(L)'
;MSPKRGYAGIGQISEKDINNLSKVDIKPITKNDIQNNYNRIVNEGKGIEGVTQAKPNQVHHFATNKSKKYTQQFEQITNKYKLDLDDMWNKELMPHQGRHPYAYHDYMLEQMKKFDKIANGNQDKFLKLYEQVKQKVINNPDMITKDYWNKK
;
A
#
# COMPACT_ATOMS: atom_id res chain seq x y z
N MET A 1 13.67 -5.40 60.28
CA MET A 1 13.82 -6.79 59.81
C MET A 1 12.71 -7.08 58.81
N SER A 2 13.03 -7.23 57.52
CA SER A 2 12.07 -7.52 56.46
C SER A 2 12.27 -8.96 55.98
N PRO A 3 11.22 -9.78 55.74
CA PRO A 3 11.40 -11.11 55.20
C PRO A 3 11.53 -11.08 53.67
N LYS A 4 12.58 -11.72 53.15
CA LYS A 4 12.75 -12.05 51.73
C LYS A 4 11.70 -13.10 51.33
N ARG A 5 10.85 -12.81 50.34
CA ARG A 5 10.03 -13.84 49.67
C ARG A 5 10.81 -14.42 48.50
N GLY A 6 11.02 -15.73 48.53
CA GLY A 6 11.78 -16.50 47.55
C GLY A 6 11.04 -16.65 46.22
N TYR A 7 11.82 -16.82 45.16
CA TYR A 7 11.34 -17.19 43.83
C TYR A 7 10.74 -18.60 43.87
N ALA A 8 9.52 -18.75 43.34
CA ALA A 8 8.92 -20.06 43.07
C ALA A 8 9.71 -20.74 41.94
N GLY A 9 10.35 -21.86 42.25
CA GLY A 9 11.03 -22.69 41.26
C GLY A 9 10.03 -23.23 40.24
N ILE A 10 10.41 -23.17 38.96
CA ILE A 10 9.76 -23.92 37.89
C ILE A 10 9.77 -25.41 38.27
N GLY A 11 8.59 -26.02 38.38
CA GLY A 11 8.46 -27.45 38.68
C GLY A 11 9.14 -28.29 37.59
N GLN A 12 9.80 -29.38 37.99
CA GLN A 12 10.38 -30.36 37.09
C GLN A 12 9.28 -30.96 36.21
N ILE A 13 9.39 -30.79 34.90
CA ILE A 13 8.53 -31.43 33.88
C ILE A 13 8.63 -32.95 34.04
N SER A 14 7.47 -33.63 34.10
CA SER A 14 7.44 -35.09 34.27
C SER A 14 7.62 -35.82 32.93
N GLU A 15 8.20 -37.02 32.95
CA GLU A 15 8.35 -37.86 31.74
C GLU A 15 7.01 -38.18 31.05
N LYS A 16 5.89 -38.16 31.80
CA LYS A 16 4.55 -38.34 31.23
C LYS A 16 4.14 -37.17 30.33
N ASP A 17 4.58 -35.95 30.66
CA ASP A 17 4.30 -34.74 29.89
C ASP A 17 5.11 -34.73 28.58
N ILE A 18 6.36 -35.24 28.63
CA ILE A 18 7.22 -35.40 27.45
C ILE A 18 6.66 -36.46 26.49
N ASN A 19 6.19 -37.58 27.02
CA ASN A 19 5.62 -38.66 26.21
C ASN A 19 4.31 -38.27 25.51
N ASN A 20 3.54 -37.31 26.05
CA ASN A 20 2.37 -36.77 25.36
C ASN A 20 2.73 -35.82 24.22
N LEU A 21 3.83 -35.06 24.33
CA LEU A 21 4.33 -34.22 23.22
C LEU A 21 4.81 -35.07 22.03
N SER A 22 5.40 -36.24 22.30
CA SER A 22 5.88 -37.16 21.25
C SER A 22 4.77 -37.82 20.41
N LYS A 23 3.50 -37.74 20.85
CA LYS A 23 2.33 -38.26 20.14
C LYS A 23 1.59 -37.20 19.33
N VAL A 24 2.00 -35.94 19.42
CA VAL A 24 1.45 -34.88 18.57
C VAL A 24 2.10 -35.04 17.21
N ASP A 25 1.29 -35.39 16.21
CA ASP A 25 1.73 -35.53 14.84
C ASP A 25 2.02 -34.12 14.28
N ILE A 26 3.23 -33.62 14.54
CA ILE A 26 3.68 -32.29 14.16
C ILE A 26 3.95 -32.30 12.65
N LYS A 27 2.91 -32.06 11.86
CA LYS A 27 3.09 -31.86 10.42
C LYS A 27 3.96 -30.61 10.21
N PRO A 28 5.05 -30.70 9.43
CA PRO A 28 5.89 -29.55 9.15
C PRO A 28 5.05 -28.50 8.45
N ILE A 29 4.99 -27.31 9.04
CA ILE A 29 4.27 -26.17 8.47
C ILE A 29 4.92 -25.83 7.13
N THR A 30 4.14 -25.96 6.05
CA THR A 30 4.64 -25.66 4.71
C THR A 30 4.52 -24.17 4.41
N LYS A 31 5.28 -23.69 3.42
CA LYS A 31 5.15 -22.29 2.93
C LYS A 31 3.73 -21.97 2.46
N ASN A 32 3.01 -22.97 1.91
CA ASN A 32 1.63 -22.79 1.48
C ASN A 32 0.68 -22.66 2.67
N ASP A 33 0.93 -23.35 3.78
CA ASP A 33 0.15 -23.20 5.01
C ASP A 33 0.33 -21.81 5.62
N ILE A 34 1.54 -21.26 5.55
CA ILE A 34 1.83 -19.88 5.96
C ILE A 34 1.09 -18.89 5.06
N GLN A 35 1.16 -19.07 3.74
CA GLN A 35 0.49 -18.18 2.79
C GLN A 35 -1.03 -18.23 2.91
N ASN A 36 -1.60 -19.42 3.11
CA ASN A 36 -3.03 -19.60 3.29
C ASN A 36 -3.51 -19.02 4.62
N ASN A 37 -2.73 -19.17 5.70
CA ASN A 37 -3.04 -18.53 6.97
C ASN A 37 -2.93 -17.00 6.90
N TYR A 38 -1.93 -16.46 6.20
CA TYR A 38 -1.84 -15.03 5.92
C TYR A 38 -3.10 -14.55 5.22
N ASN A 39 -3.45 -15.18 4.09
CA ASN A 39 -4.63 -14.82 3.30
C ASN A 39 -5.94 -14.92 4.11
N ARG A 40 -6.07 -15.91 4.99
CA ARG A 40 -7.23 -16.05 5.89
C ARG A 40 -7.30 -14.91 6.91
N ILE A 41 -6.16 -14.53 7.50
CA ILE A 41 -6.09 -13.43 8.48
C ILE A 41 -6.41 -12.08 7.84
N VAL A 42 -5.86 -11.77 6.66
CA VAL A 42 -6.12 -10.47 5.99
C VAL A 42 -7.50 -10.39 5.33
N ASN A 43 -8.05 -11.50 4.83
CA ASN A 43 -9.31 -11.46 4.07
C ASN A 43 -10.56 -11.82 4.91
N GLU A 44 -10.44 -12.66 5.94
CA GLU A 44 -11.58 -13.11 6.77
C GLU A 44 -11.58 -12.50 8.18
N GLY A 45 -10.50 -11.82 8.58
CA GLY A 45 -10.33 -11.25 9.91
C GLY A 45 -11.23 -10.04 10.16
N LYS A 46 -12.42 -10.28 10.72
CA LYS A 46 -13.10 -9.28 11.55
C LYS A 46 -12.14 -8.83 12.66
N GLY A 47 -11.63 -7.60 12.51
CA GLY A 47 -11.14 -6.73 13.57
C GLY A 47 -10.22 -7.36 14.60
N ILE A 48 -8.92 -7.44 14.30
CA ILE A 48 -7.91 -7.37 15.35
C ILE A 48 -7.71 -5.88 15.62
N GLU A 49 -8.03 -5.40 16.83
CA GLU A 49 -7.72 -4.01 17.22
C GLU A 49 -6.22 -3.78 17.05
N GLY A 50 -5.85 -2.84 16.16
CA GLY A 50 -4.47 -2.53 15.81
C GLY A 50 -3.97 -3.11 14.47
N VAL A 51 -4.71 -4.01 13.82
CA VAL A 51 -4.38 -4.48 12.45
C VAL A 51 -5.34 -3.82 11.46
N THR A 52 -4.90 -2.73 10.84
CA THR A 52 -5.66 -2.14 9.72
C THR A 52 -5.71 -3.14 8.58
N GLN A 53 -6.91 -3.52 8.14
CA GLN A 53 -7.11 -4.39 6.97
C GLN A 53 -6.31 -3.83 5.79
N ALA A 54 -5.32 -4.58 5.32
CA ALA A 54 -4.49 -4.16 4.20
C ALA A 54 -5.38 -3.97 2.96
N LYS A 55 -5.30 -2.81 2.31
CA LYS A 55 -6.10 -2.54 1.11
C LYS A 55 -5.69 -3.50 -0.02
N PRO A 56 -6.63 -3.97 -0.85
CA PRO A 56 -6.29 -4.79 -2.00
C PRO A 56 -5.38 -4.02 -2.96
N ASN A 57 -4.46 -4.73 -3.61
CA ASN A 57 -3.69 -4.17 -4.70
C ASN A 57 -4.58 -4.00 -5.93
N GLN A 58 -4.63 -2.77 -6.46
CA GLN A 58 -5.38 -2.42 -7.66
C GLN A 58 -4.51 -1.59 -8.61
N VAL A 59 -4.79 -1.68 -9.91
CA VAL A 59 -4.12 -0.85 -10.91
C VAL A 59 -4.58 0.59 -10.72
N HIS A 60 -3.66 1.43 -10.27
CA HIS A 60 -3.86 2.82 -9.95
C HIS A 60 -3.45 3.72 -11.12
N HIS A 61 -4.37 4.58 -11.57
CA HIS A 61 -4.05 5.67 -12.50
C HIS A 61 -3.66 6.92 -11.72
N PHE A 62 -2.41 7.39 -11.87
CA PHE A 62 -1.95 8.57 -11.13
C PHE A 62 -2.64 9.86 -11.61
N ALA A 63 -2.70 10.07 -12.92
CA ALA A 63 -3.59 11.01 -13.58
C ALA A 63 -4.83 10.27 -14.09
N THR A 64 -6.02 10.60 -13.60
CA THR A 64 -7.23 9.85 -13.96
C THR A 64 -7.68 10.12 -15.40
N ASN A 65 -8.06 9.06 -16.12
CA ASN A 65 -8.73 9.13 -17.43
C ASN A 65 -10.27 9.07 -17.33
N LYS A 66 -10.85 8.98 -16.12
CA LYS A 66 -12.30 8.76 -15.91
C LYS A 66 -13.02 9.91 -15.22
N SER A 67 -12.34 11.02 -14.93
CA SER A 67 -12.93 12.14 -14.22
C SER A 67 -13.45 13.22 -15.15
N LYS A 68 -14.75 13.54 -15.03
CA LYS A 68 -15.37 14.69 -15.73
C LYS A 68 -14.67 16.02 -15.45
N LYS A 69 -14.05 16.19 -14.27
CA LYS A 69 -13.36 17.42 -13.86
C LYS A 69 -11.91 17.48 -14.34
N TYR A 70 -11.21 16.35 -14.36
CA TYR A 70 -9.75 16.33 -14.50
C TYR A 70 -9.23 15.73 -15.80
N THR A 71 -9.92 14.75 -16.40
CA THR A 71 -9.42 14.04 -17.58
C THR A 71 -8.99 15.00 -18.69
N GLN A 72 -9.86 15.94 -19.08
CA GLN A 72 -9.57 16.89 -20.15
C GLN A 72 -8.33 17.76 -19.87
N GLN A 73 -8.11 18.14 -18.61
CA GLN A 73 -6.95 18.96 -18.23
C GLN A 73 -5.65 18.17 -18.26
N PHE A 74 -5.71 16.88 -17.93
CA PHE A 74 -4.57 15.98 -18.08
C PHE A 74 -4.26 15.73 -19.56
N GLU A 75 -5.27 15.45 -20.37
CA GLU A 75 -5.12 15.23 -21.82
C GLU A 75 -4.55 16.46 -22.54
N GLN A 76 -4.97 17.67 -22.17
CA GLN A 76 -4.39 18.91 -22.71
C GLN A 76 -2.87 19.01 -22.52
N ILE A 77 -2.33 18.40 -21.46
CA ILE A 77 -0.89 18.34 -21.23
C ILE A 77 -0.30 17.16 -21.98
N THR A 78 -0.83 15.95 -21.80
CA THR A 78 -0.23 14.71 -22.33
C THR A 78 -0.27 14.62 -23.85
N ASN A 79 -1.26 15.22 -24.51
CA ASN A 79 -1.35 15.26 -25.96
C ASN A 79 -0.17 16.00 -26.61
N LYS A 80 0.44 16.98 -25.93
CA LYS A 80 1.67 17.65 -26.39
C LYS A 80 2.85 16.69 -26.53
N TYR A 81 2.82 15.62 -25.74
CA TYR A 81 3.85 14.59 -25.65
C TYR A 81 3.43 13.28 -26.32
N LYS A 82 2.26 13.23 -26.98
CA LYS A 82 1.69 12.02 -27.60
C LYS A 82 1.55 10.85 -26.62
N LEU A 83 1.14 11.14 -25.39
CA LEU A 83 0.94 10.16 -24.32
C LEU A 83 -0.56 9.94 -24.05
N ASP A 84 -1.01 8.69 -24.05
CA ASP A 84 -2.37 8.32 -23.63
C ASP A 84 -2.42 8.15 -22.11
N LEU A 85 -3.51 8.57 -21.47
CA LEU A 85 -3.67 8.45 -20.02
C LEU A 85 -3.90 7.00 -19.57
N ASP A 86 -4.29 6.10 -20.47
CA ASP A 86 -4.39 4.68 -20.18
C ASP A 86 -3.07 3.92 -20.43
N ASP A 87 -2.00 4.58 -20.85
CA ASP A 87 -0.71 3.91 -21.04
C ASP A 87 -0.01 3.57 -19.71
N MET A 88 0.92 2.62 -19.79
CA MET A 88 1.65 2.09 -18.63
C MET A 88 2.44 3.13 -17.84
N TRP A 89 2.90 4.21 -18.48
CA TRP A 89 3.66 5.26 -17.78
C TRP A 89 2.85 5.89 -16.62
N ASN A 90 1.52 5.91 -16.73
CA ASN A 90 0.57 6.49 -15.79
C ASN A 90 -0.07 5.47 -14.84
N LYS A 91 0.40 4.22 -14.83
CA LYS A 91 -0.18 3.12 -14.05
C LYS A 91 0.85 2.52 -13.10
N GLU A 92 0.37 2.05 -11.95
CA GLU A 92 1.13 1.16 -11.06
C GLU A 92 0.16 0.29 -10.24
N LEU A 93 0.61 -0.90 -9.83
CA LEU A 93 -0.14 -1.74 -8.90
C LEU A 93 0.13 -1.25 -7.46
N MET A 94 -0.90 -0.69 -6.80
CA MET A 94 -0.76 -0.12 -5.46
C MET A 94 -1.86 -0.58 -4.51
N PRO A 95 -1.62 -0.61 -3.19
CA PRO A 95 -2.66 -0.89 -2.20
C PRO A 95 -3.62 0.30 -2.09
N HIS A 96 -4.78 0.21 -2.74
CA HIS A 96 -5.76 1.29 -2.71
C HIS A 96 -7.20 0.77 -2.82
N GLN A 97 -8.13 1.52 -2.24
CA GLN A 97 -9.55 1.22 -2.31
C GLN A 97 -10.35 2.52 -2.32
N GLY A 98 -11.37 2.58 -3.17
CA GLY A 98 -12.29 3.72 -3.26
C GLY A 98 -11.78 4.87 -4.12
N ARG A 99 -12.49 5.99 -4.05
CA ARG A 99 -12.23 7.17 -4.88
C ARG A 99 -11.12 8.02 -4.28
N HIS A 100 -10.23 8.53 -5.13
CA HIS A 100 -9.25 9.53 -4.73
C HIS A 100 -9.92 10.87 -4.42
N PRO A 101 -9.44 11.61 -3.41
CA PRO A 101 -9.94 12.94 -3.12
C PRO A 101 -9.56 13.94 -4.22
N TYR A 102 -10.33 15.01 -4.39
CA TYR A 102 -10.00 16.08 -5.34
C TYR A 102 -8.62 16.70 -5.09
N ALA A 103 -8.22 16.85 -3.83
CA ALA A 103 -6.90 17.37 -3.47
C ALA A 103 -5.73 16.54 -4.06
N TYR A 104 -5.89 15.22 -4.17
CA TYR A 104 -4.90 14.36 -4.83
C TYR A 104 -4.81 14.67 -6.33
N HIS A 105 -5.96 14.80 -7.00
CA HIS A 105 -5.99 15.13 -8.43
C HIS A 105 -5.52 16.56 -8.72
N ASP A 106 -5.83 17.52 -7.84
CA ASP A 106 -5.32 18.89 -7.91
C ASP A 106 -3.78 18.89 -7.81
N TYR A 107 -3.22 18.13 -6.87
CA TYR A 107 -1.77 17.94 -6.74
C TYR A 107 -1.14 17.38 -8.01
N MET A 108 -1.67 16.26 -8.55
CA MET A 108 -1.13 15.65 -9.76
C MET A 108 -1.18 16.61 -10.96
N LEU A 109 -2.27 17.36 -11.10
CA LEU A 109 -2.41 18.35 -12.17
C LEU A 109 -1.40 19.50 -12.02
N GLU A 110 -1.17 19.98 -10.80
CA GLU A 110 -0.17 21.02 -10.53
C GLU A 110 1.24 20.54 -10.91
N GLN A 111 1.58 19.30 -10.55
CA GLN A 111 2.87 18.69 -10.91
C GLN A 111 3.01 18.56 -12.43
N MET A 112 2.00 18.04 -13.12
CA MET A 112 2.03 17.94 -14.59
C MET A 112 2.16 19.31 -15.27
N LYS A 113 1.51 20.36 -14.77
CA LYS A 113 1.68 21.74 -15.29
C LYS A 113 3.11 22.26 -15.09
N LYS A 114 3.75 21.94 -13.96
CA LYS A 114 5.16 22.29 -13.71
C LYS A 114 6.09 21.53 -14.67
N PHE A 115 5.85 20.24 -14.84
CA PHE A 115 6.66 19.40 -15.73
C PHE A 115 6.49 19.82 -17.18
N ASP A 116 5.28 20.18 -17.61
CA ASP A 116 5.00 20.68 -18.95
C ASP A 116 5.86 21.91 -19.27
N LYS A 117 5.90 22.88 -18.35
CA LYS A 117 6.74 24.08 -18.49
C LYS A 117 8.23 23.75 -18.61
N ILE A 118 8.71 22.77 -17.84
CA ILE A 118 10.13 22.38 -17.81
C ILE A 118 10.50 21.54 -19.04
N ALA A 119 9.61 20.66 -19.46
CA ALA A 119 9.80 19.72 -20.56
C ALA A 119 9.64 20.39 -21.92
N ASN A 120 8.76 21.38 -22.02
CA ASN A 120 8.55 22.21 -23.21
C ASN A 120 8.41 21.36 -24.49
N GLY A 121 7.56 20.32 -24.45
CA GLY A 121 7.33 19.40 -25.57
C GLY A 121 8.33 18.23 -25.67
N ASN A 122 9.39 18.18 -24.86
CA ASN A 122 10.28 17.02 -24.78
C ASN A 122 9.66 15.89 -23.93
N GLN A 123 9.24 14.80 -24.59
CA GLN A 123 8.57 13.66 -23.96
C GLN A 123 9.43 12.95 -22.91
N ASP A 124 10.69 12.67 -23.21
CA ASP A 124 11.59 11.95 -22.27
C ASP A 124 11.80 12.75 -20.98
N LYS A 125 11.95 14.07 -21.11
CA LYS A 125 12.10 14.97 -19.96
C LYS A 125 10.82 15.02 -19.13
N PHE A 126 9.65 15.06 -19.77
CA PHE A 126 8.37 15.00 -19.09
C PHE A 126 8.21 13.69 -18.32
N LEU A 127 8.45 12.55 -18.97
CA LEU A 127 8.35 11.22 -18.35
C LEU A 127 9.33 11.04 -17.20
N LYS A 128 10.56 11.55 -17.31
CA LYS A 128 11.54 11.50 -16.21
C LYS A 128 11.08 12.28 -14.97
N LEU A 129 10.48 13.45 -15.15
CA LEU A 129 9.90 14.23 -14.04
C LEU A 129 8.64 13.59 -13.49
N TYR A 130 7.81 13.02 -14.36
CA TYR A 130 6.59 12.33 -13.96
C TYR A 130 6.89 11.08 -13.13
N GLU A 131 7.92 10.32 -13.49
CA GLU A 131 8.34 9.16 -12.72
C GLU A 131 8.78 9.55 -11.30
N GLN A 132 9.43 10.71 -11.12
CA GLN A 132 9.78 11.22 -9.79
C GLN A 132 8.53 11.49 -8.93
N VAL A 133 7.46 12.05 -9.50
CA VAL A 133 6.21 12.25 -8.74
C VAL A 133 5.50 10.93 -8.45
N LYS A 134 5.52 9.98 -9.40
CA LYS A 134 4.98 8.63 -9.15
C LYS A 134 5.68 7.96 -7.99
N GLN A 135 7.02 7.93 -7.98
CA GLN A 135 7.79 7.33 -6.89
C GLN A 135 7.48 7.98 -5.54
N LYS A 136 7.24 9.29 -5.51
CA LYS A 136 6.79 9.98 -4.28
C LYS A 136 5.43 9.48 -3.80
N VAL A 137 4.47 9.27 -4.71
CA VAL A 137 3.14 8.75 -4.36
C VAL A 137 3.21 7.26 -3.97
N ILE A 138 4.03 6.46 -4.67
CA ILE A 138 4.28 5.04 -4.34
C ILE A 138 4.88 4.90 -2.94
N ASN A 139 5.87 5.72 -2.61
CA ASN A 139 6.53 5.71 -1.30
C ASN A 139 5.68 6.36 -0.19
N ASN A 140 4.55 6.98 -0.53
CA ASN A 140 3.61 7.58 0.42
C ASN A 140 2.15 7.31 -0.02
N PRO A 141 1.69 6.06 0.09
CA PRO A 141 0.39 5.65 -0.44
C PRO A 141 -0.78 6.36 0.24
N ASP A 142 -0.60 6.91 1.45
CA ASP A 142 -1.64 7.71 2.11
C ASP A 142 -2.04 8.94 1.30
N MET A 143 -1.16 9.47 0.44
CA MET A 143 -1.44 10.59 -0.46
C MET A 143 -2.67 10.36 -1.36
N ILE A 144 -3.03 9.11 -1.65
CA ILE A 144 -4.17 8.79 -2.51
C ILE A 144 -5.50 8.74 -1.73
N THR A 145 -5.44 8.95 -0.41
CA THR A 145 -6.57 8.85 0.53
C THR A 145 -7.01 10.23 1.01
N LYS A 146 -8.28 10.36 1.42
CA LYS A 146 -8.81 11.63 1.94
C LYS A 146 -8.08 12.09 3.22
N ASP A 147 -7.71 11.16 4.10
CA ASP A 147 -7.16 11.47 5.42
C ASP A 147 -5.82 12.20 5.36
N TYR A 148 -5.00 11.91 4.35
CA TYR A 148 -3.74 12.63 4.13
C TYR A 148 -3.96 14.12 3.88
N TRP A 149 -5.03 14.48 3.16
CA TRP A 149 -5.31 15.87 2.77
C TRP A 149 -6.12 16.64 3.80
N ASN A 150 -6.84 15.97 4.70
CA ASN A 150 -7.59 16.62 5.78
C ASN A 150 -6.70 17.07 6.95
N LYS A 151 -5.44 16.59 7.03
CA LYS A 151 -4.50 16.90 8.13
C LYS A 151 -3.61 18.12 7.85
N LYS A 152 -3.86 18.87 6.77
CA LYS A 152 -3.06 20.02 6.36
C LYS A 152 -3.73 21.34 6.67
#